data_AF-A0A970TGS2-F1
#
_entry.id   AF-A0A970TGS2-F1
#
_cell.length_a   1.000
_cell.length_b   1.000
_cell.length_c   1.000
_cell.angle_alpha   90.00
_cell.angle_beta   90.00
_cell.angle_gamma   90.00
#
_symmetry.space_group_name_H-M   'P 1'
#
loop_
_entity.id
_entity.type
_entity.pdbx_description
1 polymer ?
#
loop_
_entity_poly.entity_id
_entity_poly.type
_entity_poly.pdbx_seq_one_letter_code
_entity_poly.pdbx_strand_id
1 'polypeptide(L)'
;MRLIAIIFMLVIMGIPKVTGLTAPDEVNIIKYLAPMEALDLVKETYASNFIKISLEENPEDYFYKLDFADYYLVYEDTDESTGQYLFHLYEFVLDDIDNGIGHTVTYGWYWVDPNTGSMWEYP
;
A
#
# COMPACT_ATOMS: atom_id res chain seq x y z
N MET A 1 42.21 -26.78 50.57
CA MET A 1 42.01 -28.23 50.70
C MET A 1 40.60 -28.54 50.23
N ARG A 2 40.52 -29.27 49.10
CA ARG A 2 39.40 -29.96 48.44
C ARG A 2 37.94 -29.56 48.77
N LEU A 3 37.30 -29.02 47.72
CA LEU A 3 35.88 -28.83 47.48
C LEU A 3 35.04 -30.04 47.95
N ILE A 4 34.08 -29.81 48.84
CA ILE A 4 33.09 -30.82 49.25
C ILE A 4 31.95 -30.78 48.24
N ALA A 5 31.79 -31.89 47.52
CA ALA A 5 30.70 -32.12 46.58
C ALA A 5 29.39 -32.35 47.34
N ILE A 6 28.41 -31.48 47.15
CA ILE A 6 27.04 -31.71 47.59
C ILE A 6 26.36 -32.55 46.49
N ILE A 7 26.07 -33.80 46.82
CA ILE A 7 25.26 -34.71 46.00
C ILE A 7 23.81 -34.24 46.12
N PHE A 8 23.30 -33.56 45.09
CA PHE A 8 21.86 -33.35 44.93
C PHE A 8 21.27 -34.57 44.23
N MET A 9 20.50 -35.35 44.98
CA MET A 9 19.71 -36.47 44.50
C MET A 9 18.60 -35.93 43.57
N LEU A 10 18.72 -36.21 42.27
CA LEU A 10 17.70 -35.88 41.28
C LEU A 10 16.47 -36.78 41.51
N VAL A 11 15.40 -36.23 42.07
CA VAL A 11 14.07 -36.86 41.99
C VAL A 11 13.48 -36.44 40.65
N ILE A 12 13.51 -37.36 39.68
CA ILE A 12 12.86 -37.20 38.38
C ILE A 12 11.36 -37.43 38.60
N MET A 13 10.62 -36.39 39.01
CA MET A 13 9.17 -36.39 38.81
C MET A 13 8.92 -36.09 37.34
N GLY A 14 8.46 -37.10 36.60
CA GLY A 14 8.05 -36.94 35.22
C GLY A 14 6.90 -35.94 35.14
N ILE A 15 7.18 -34.77 34.57
CA ILE A 15 6.14 -33.83 34.15
C ILE A 15 5.40 -34.50 32.99
N PRO A 16 4.08 -34.74 33.07
CA PRO A 16 3.34 -35.20 31.91
C PRO A 16 3.43 -34.12 30.83
N LYS A 17 4.00 -34.50 29.69
CA LYS A 17 4.10 -33.67 28.49
C LYS A 17 2.69 -33.41 27.97
N VAL A 18 2.09 -32.28 28.36
CA VAL A 18 0.88 -31.77 27.71
C VAL A 18 1.33 -31.15 26.38
N THR A 19 1.41 -32.00 25.36
CA THR A 19 1.42 -31.55 23.97
C THR A 19 0.03 -31.02 23.64
N GLY A 20 -0.11 -29.70 23.53
CA GLY A 20 -1.37 -29.10 23.09
C GLY A 20 -1.58 -27.67 23.55
N LEU A 21 -0.58 -26.80 23.42
CA LEU A 21 -0.82 -25.37 23.24
C LEU A 21 -0.03 -24.98 22.00
N THR A 22 -0.66 -25.16 20.84
CA THR A 22 -0.27 -24.40 19.66
C THR A 22 -0.33 -22.93 20.06
N ALA A 23 0.71 -22.17 19.71
CA ALA A 23 0.67 -20.72 19.76
C ALA A 23 -0.66 -20.26 19.14
N PRO A 24 -1.29 -19.17 19.63
CA PRO A 24 -2.40 -18.59 18.90
C PRO A 24 -1.89 -18.37 17.48
N ASP A 25 -2.57 -18.99 16.51
CA ASP A 25 -2.26 -18.83 15.09
C ASP A 25 -2.03 -17.33 14.87
N GLU A 26 -0.85 -16.97 14.34
CA GLU A 26 -0.63 -15.62 13.85
C GLU A 26 -1.80 -15.33 12.92
N VAL A 27 -2.74 -14.49 13.36
CA VAL A 27 -3.81 -14.00 12.51
C VAL A 27 -3.07 -13.24 11.44
N ASN A 28 -2.91 -13.88 10.28
CA ASN A 28 -2.43 -13.24 9.08
C ASN A 28 -3.51 -12.24 8.70
N ILE A 29 -3.43 -11.05 9.28
CA ILE A 29 -4.30 -9.92 8.95
C ILE A 29 -3.95 -9.64 7.50
N ILE A 30 -4.75 -10.15 6.58
CA ILE A 30 -4.63 -9.83 5.15
C ILE A 30 -4.77 -8.31 5.09
N LYS A 31 -3.64 -7.62 4.88
CA LYS A 31 -3.64 -6.17 4.76
C LYS A 31 -4.20 -5.85 3.38
N TYR A 32 -5.48 -5.50 3.35
CA TYR A 32 -6.14 -4.98 2.18
C TYR A 32 -5.86 -3.48 2.07
N LEU A 33 -5.30 -3.05 0.95
CA LEU A 33 -5.02 -1.63 0.70
C LEU A 33 -6.30 -0.87 0.37
N ALA A 34 -6.50 0.28 0.99
CA ALA A 34 -7.48 1.24 0.52
C ALA A 34 -7.01 1.88 -0.80
N PRO A 35 -7.93 2.44 -1.64
CA PRO A 35 -7.57 3.06 -2.92
C PRO A 35 -6.47 4.12 -2.79
N MET A 36 -6.55 4.93 -1.75
CA MET A 36 -5.58 5.99 -1.47
C MET A 36 -4.22 5.45 -1.00
N GLU A 37 -4.18 4.33 -0.27
CA GLU A 37 -2.92 3.66 0.06
C GLU A 37 -2.26 3.04 -1.18
N ALA A 38 -3.06 2.51 -2.10
CA ALA A 38 -2.56 2.01 -3.38
C ALA A 38 -2.06 3.15 -4.29
N LEU A 39 -2.74 4.30 -4.28
CA LEU A 39 -2.26 5.52 -4.95
C LEU A 39 -0.89 5.97 -4.43
N ASP A 40 -0.68 5.93 -3.11
CA ASP A 40 0.62 6.23 -2.50
C ASP A 40 1.73 5.31 -3.04
N LEU A 41 1.45 4.01 -3.26
CA LEU A 41 2.41 3.07 -3.84
C LEU A 41 2.76 3.40 -5.30
N VAL A 42 1.75 3.74 -6.11
CA VAL A 42 1.95 4.14 -7.52
C VAL A 42 2.79 5.41 -7.58
N LYS A 43 2.49 6.39 -6.71
CA LYS A 43 3.27 7.63 -6.60
C LYS A 43 4.73 7.35 -6.28
N GLU A 44 5.03 6.51 -5.28
CA GLU A 44 6.41 6.21 -4.90
C GLU A 44 7.20 5.55 -6.04
N THR A 45 6.51 4.86 -6.94
CA THR A 45 7.13 4.14 -8.06
C THR A 45 7.31 5.02 -9.30
N TYR A 46 6.29 5.78 -9.69
CA TYR A 46 6.23 6.44 -11.01
C TYR A 46 6.24 7.97 -10.94
N ALA A 47 5.98 8.57 -9.78
CA ALA A 47 5.79 10.02 -9.62
C ALA A 47 6.33 10.53 -8.28
N SER A 48 7.51 10.08 -7.86
CA SER A 48 8.01 10.26 -6.49
C SER A 48 8.23 11.73 -6.09
N ASN A 49 8.33 12.64 -7.06
CA ASN A 49 8.47 14.08 -6.89
C ASN A 49 7.13 14.83 -6.84
N PHE A 50 5.98 14.16 -6.95
CA PHE A 50 4.68 14.81 -6.88
C PHE A 50 4.29 15.11 -5.43
N ILE A 51 3.52 16.18 -5.25
CA ILE A 51 2.98 16.63 -3.98
C ILE A 51 1.53 16.16 -3.80
N LYS A 52 1.14 15.80 -2.57
CA LYS A 52 -0.22 15.37 -2.23
C LYS A 52 -1.16 16.57 -2.15
N ILE A 53 -2.29 16.51 -2.83
CA ILE A 53 -3.34 17.53 -2.85
C ILE A 53 -4.65 16.92 -2.35
N SER A 54 -5.07 17.28 -1.14
CA SER A 54 -6.36 16.84 -0.56
C SER A 54 -7.53 17.63 -1.13
N LEU A 55 -8.67 16.97 -1.31
CA LEU A 55 -9.90 17.62 -1.77
C LEU A 55 -10.62 18.31 -0.60
N GLU A 56 -11.10 19.53 -0.81
CA GLU A 56 -11.79 20.30 0.24
C GLU A 56 -13.09 19.62 0.69
N GLU A 57 -13.80 18.98 -0.24
CA GLU A 57 -15.09 18.32 0.01
C GLU A 57 -14.93 16.99 0.75
N ASN A 58 -13.85 16.26 0.49
CA ASN A 58 -13.52 15.01 1.16
C ASN A 58 -12.00 14.93 1.41
N PRO A 59 -11.52 15.32 2.61
CA PRO A 59 -10.09 15.33 2.93
C PRO A 59 -9.41 13.97 2.89
N GLU A 60 -10.19 12.88 2.98
CA GLU A 60 -9.70 11.51 2.86
C GLU A 60 -9.36 11.15 1.40
N ASP A 61 -9.93 11.87 0.44
CA ASP A 61 -9.62 11.73 -0.98
C ASP A 61 -8.56 12.77 -1.38
N TYR A 62 -7.60 12.32 -2.17
CA TYR A 62 -6.52 13.16 -2.66
C TYR A 62 -5.98 12.64 -3.98
N PHE A 63 -5.24 13.51 -4.65
CA PHE A 63 -4.44 13.16 -5.80
C PHE A 63 -3.02 13.71 -5.64
N TYR A 64 -2.16 13.35 -6.58
CA TYR A 64 -0.79 13.84 -6.63
C TYR A 64 -0.59 14.74 -7.85
N LYS A 65 0.13 15.86 -7.66
CA LYS A 65 0.45 16.81 -8.73
C LYS A 65 1.93 17.16 -8.72
N LEU A 66 2.52 17.44 -9.87
CA LEU A 66 3.81 18.12 -9.93
C LEU A 66 3.64 19.62 -9.58
N ASP A 67 4.53 20.19 -8.78
CA ASP A 67 4.38 21.56 -8.26
C ASP A 67 4.46 22.64 -9.36
N PHE A 68 5.36 22.48 -10.32
CA PHE A 68 5.64 23.46 -11.37
C PHE A 68 5.01 23.15 -12.73
N ALA A 69 4.23 22.07 -12.84
CA ALA A 69 3.60 21.66 -14.10
C ALA A 69 2.26 20.95 -13.87
N ASP A 70 1.46 20.85 -14.92
CA ASP A 70 0.11 20.29 -14.86
C ASP A 70 0.10 18.78 -15.10
N TYR A 71 0.99 18.09 -14.40
CA TYR A 71 1.01 16.64 -14.31
C TYR A 71 0.25 16.18 -13.08
N TYR A 72 -0.55 15.14 -13.26
CA TYR A 72 -1.46 14.60 -12.27
C TYR A 72 -1.34 13.09 -12.21
N LEU A 73 -1.41 12.55 -11.01
CA LEU A 73 -1.60 11.14 -10.74
C LEU A 73 -2.86 11.00 -9.87
N VAL A 74 -3.88 10.35 -10.41
CA VAL A 74 -5.23 10.27 -9.83
C VAL A 74 -5.70 8.82 -9.74
N TYR A 75 -6.60 8.56 -8.80
CA TYR A 75 -7.43 7.36 -8.78
C TYR A 75 -8.65 7.58 -9.66
N GLU A 76 -8.94 6.64 -10.57
CA GLU A 76 -10.03 6.77 -11.56
C GLU A 76 -11.18 5.82 -11.25
N ASP A 77 -10.88 4.54 -10.97
CA ASP A 77 -11.92 3.52 -10.84
C ASP A 77 -11.47 2.27 -10.08
N THR A 78 -12.44 1.45 -9.68
CA THR A 78 -12.24 0.07 -9.22
C THR A 78 -12.90 -0.88 -10.21
N ASP A 79 -12.14 -1.84 -10.74
CA ASP A 79 -12.72 -2.90 -11.56
C ASP A 79 -13.65 -3.78 -10.71
N GLU A 80 -14.94 -3.81 -11.04
CA GLU A 80 -15.95 -4.52 -10.24
C GLU A 80 -15.76 -6.06 -10.23
N SER A 81 -15.05 -6.61 -11.21
CA SER A 81 -14.87 -8.06 -11.36
C SER A 81 -13.67 -8.60 -10.59
N THR A 82 -12.61 -7.80 -10.48
CA THR A 82 -11.32 -8.17 -9.88
C THR A 82 -11.05 -7.43 -8.57
N GLY A 83 -11.71 -6.29 -8.35
CA GLY A 83 -11.44 -5.38 -7.23
C GLY A 83 -10.16 -4.56 -7.41
N GLN A 84 -9.51 -4.59 -8.57
CA GLN A 84 -8.28 -3.85 -8.81
C GLN A 84 -8.55 -2.35 -8.97
N TYR A 85 -7.61 -1.53 -8.50
CA TYR A 85 -7.69 -0.07 -8.60
C TYR A 85 -6.96 0.45 -9.82
N LEU A 86 -7.60 1.35 -10.56
CA LEU A 86 -7.05 2.04 -11.71
C LEU A 86 -6.55 3.43 -11.34
N PHE A 87 -5.30 3.72 -11.72
CA PHE A 87 -4.68 5.02 -11.57
C PHE A 87 -4.20 5.56 -12.90
N HIS A 88 -4.26 6.88 -13.07
CA HIS A 88 -3.95 7.57 -14.31
C HIS A 88 -2.91 8.65 -14.07
N LEU A 89 -1.77 8.51 -14.75
CA LEU A 89 -0.74 9.53 -14.83
C LEU A 89 -0.88 10.27 -16.15
N TYR A 90 -1.19 11.56 -16.08
CA TYR A 90 -1.41 12.39 -17.25
C TYR A 90 -0.93 13.83 -17.05
N GLU A 91 -0.76 14.53 -18.17
CA GLU A 91 -0.60 15.98 -18.21
C GLU A 91 -1.88 16.61 -18.75
N PHE A 92 -2.30 17.72 -18.16
CA PHE A 92 -3.34 18.57 -18.73
C PHE A 92 -2.68 19.71 -19.49
N VAL A 93 -2.97 19.82 -20.78
CA VAL A 93 -2.44 20.86 -21.67
C VAL A 93 -3.55 21.83 -22.00
N LEU A 94 -3.37 23.11 -21.62
CA LEU A 94 -4.28 24.19 -21.99
C LEU A 94 -4.10 24.57 -23.46
N ASP A 95 -5.18 24.47 -24.23
CA ASP A 95 -5.23 24.86 -25.63
C ASP A 95 -5.75 26.30 -25.80
N ASP A 96 -6.72 26.70 -24.97
CA ASP A 96 -7.32 28.03 -24.96
C ASP A 96 -7.34 28.57 -23.53
N ILE A 97 -6.46 29.54 -23.27
CA ILE A 97 -6.28 30.17 -21.97
C ILE A 97 -7.53 30.96 -21.54
N ASP A 98 -8.23 31.59 -22.49
CA ASP A 98 -9.35 32.48 -22.18
C ASP A 98 -10.56 31.69 -21.65
N ASN A 99 -10.71 30.45 -22.12
CA ASN A 99 -11.83 29.58 -21.77
C ASN A 99 -11.45 28.41 -20.85
N GLY A 100 -10.14 28.25 -20.55
CA GLY A 100 -9.63 27.11 -19.77
C GLY A 100 -9.82 25.76 -20.48
N ILE A 101 -9.97 25.76 -21.79
CA ILE A 101 -10.16 24.54 -22.59
C ILE A 101 -8.79 23.92 -22.86
N GLY A 102 -8.71 22.61 -22.71
CA GLY A 102 -7.50 21.85 -22.95
C GLY A 102 -7.78 20.39 -23.22
N HIS A 103 -6.71 19.61 -23.30
CA HIS A 103 -6.76 18.16 -23.48
C HIS A 103 -5.82 17.46 -22.49
N THR A 104 -6.01 16.15 -22.35
CA THR A 104 -5.15 15.30 -21.53
C THR A 104 -4.17 14.53 -22.40
N VAL A 105 -2.92 14.47 -21.96
CA VAL A 105 -1.87 13.61 -22.52
C VAL A 105 -1.57 12.53 -21.49
N THR A 106 -1.93 11.29 -21.81
CA THR A 106 -1.69 10.15 -20.92
C THR A 106 -0.23 9.69 -21.01
N TYR A 107 0.40 9.53 -19.84
CA TYR A 107 1.73 8.94 -19.71
C TYR A 107 1.67 7.49 -19.22
N GLY A 108 0.65 7.12 -18.45
CA GLY A 108 0.50 5.74 -17.98
C GLY A 108 -0.83 5.48 -17.29
N TRP A 109 -1.25 4.22 -17.38
CA TRP A 109 -2.36 3.66 -16.62
C TRP A 109 -1.82 2.52 -15.76
N TYR A 110 -2.12 2.54 -14.47
CA TYR A 110 -1.60 1.58 -13.52
C TYR A 110 -2.74 0.88 -12.81
N TRP A 111 -2.74 -0.45 -12.87
CA TRP A 111 -3.62 -1.30 -12.08
C TRP A 111 -2.89 -1.77 -10.82
N VAL A 112 -3.58 -1.75 -9.69
CA VAL A 112 -3.07 -2.26 -8.42
C VAL A 112 -4.01 -3.32 -7.86
N ASP A 113 -3.45 -4.48 -7.52
CA ASP A 113 -4.15 -5.48 -6.72
C ASP A 113 -4.14 -5.07 -5.23
N PRO A 114 -5.29 -4.76 -4.62
CA PRO A 114 -5.35 -4.27 -3.25
C PRO A 114 -4.93 -5.31 -2.20
N ASN A 115 -4.93 -6.60 -2.55
CA ASN A 115 -4.54 -7.67 -1.62
C ASN A 115 -3.02 -7.84 -1.52
N THR A 116 -2.30 -7.47 -2.57
CA THR A 116 -0.85 -7.72 -2.68
C THR A 116 -0.02 -6.45 -2.87
N GLY A 117 -0.64 -5.35 -3.31
CA GLY A 117 0.06 -4.15 -3.74
C GLY A 117 0.80 -4.33 -5.07
N SER A 118 0.59 -5.43 -5.78
CA SER A 118 1.22 -5.67 -7.08
C SER A 118 0.71 -4.66 -8.10
N MET A 119 1.63 -4.00 -8.80
CA MET A 119 1.35 -3.02 -9.85
C MET A 119 1.52 -3.62 -11.23
N TRP A 120 0.63 -3.28 -12.14
CA TRP A 120 0.78 -3.55 -13.58
C TRP A 120 0.46 -2.29 -14.38
N GLU A 121 1.37 -1.92 -15.28
CA GLU A 121 1.16 -0.84 -16.25
C GLU A 121 0.44 -1.37 -17.47
N TYR A 122 -0.66 -0.72 -17.86
CA TYR A 122 -1.35 -1.04 -19.10
C TYR A 122 -0.49 -0.60 -20.30
N PRO A 123 -0.19 -1.50 -21.25
CA PRO A 123 0.72 -1.25 -22.37
C PRO A 123 0.14 -0.36 -23.48
#